data_AF-A0A1C5GF75-F1
#
_entry.id   AF-A0A1C5GF75-F1
#
_cell.length_a   1.000
_cell.length_b   1.000
_cell.length_c   1.000
_cell.angle_alpha   90.00
_cell.angle_beta   90.00
_cell.angle_gamma   90.00
#
_symmetry.space_group_name_H-M   'P 1'
#
loop_
_entity.id
_entity.type
_entity.pdbx_description
1 polymer ?
#
loop_
_entity_poly.entity_id
_entity_poly.type
_entity_poly.pdbx_seq_one_letter_code
_entity_poly.pdbx_strand_id
1 'polypeptide(L)'
;MKRLRDAVLAGVLGAVGAGLLTSLWQSEVHAQADCVPNNVGGCLGWGIPVLLIGPYAAVAVIWATLRALAVDRPLLSALFGALATASGTLLYEAGHPRWVPPPVWLAVLLGAVGFAVGTAIGGGRTRLLQVVLAGVLAVPLAAFPLLRQETRSDVREDGFARLGLPLLVPQVEGYQVVFARAELRDPMLAVTVMKGDRRISISVLPLPADFAPPQRCGPTVAEVSVRDIVTAPTRTNGPCQWVESEHWVRVENDQRVHLLRRDGAFVQVSRGDDVPDVDVEAAAATLTSVSPRRLAELSVR
;
A
#
# COMPACT_ATOMS: atom_id res chain seq x y z
N MET A 1 -9.10 40.52 21.26
CA MET A 1 -10.37 40.02 20.65
C MET A 1 -10.22 39.68 19.17
N LYS A 2 -9.71 40.57 18.29
CA LYS A 2 -9.54 40.31 16.84
C LYS A 2 -8.80 38.98 16.52
N ARG A 3 -7.62 38.75 17.11
CA ARG A 3 -6.82 37.53 16.87
C ARG A 3 -7.51 36.22 17.26
N LEU A 4 -8.27 36.23 18.37
CA LEU A 4 -9.02 35.05 18.82
C LEU A 4 -10.16 34.74 17.84
N ARG A 5 -10.89 35.77 17.40
CA ARG A 5 -11.94 35.64 16.38
C ARG A 5 -11.38 35.07 15.07
N ASP A 6 -10.25 35.61 14.62
CA ASP A 6 -9.61 35.19 13.37
C ASP A 6 -9.14 33.72 13.45
N ALA A 7 -8.59 33.31 14.60
CA ALA A 7 -8.19 31.92 14.85
C ALA A 7 -9.37 30.95 14.91
N VAL A 8 -10.46 31.33 15.59
CA VAL A 8 -11.69 30.53 15.65
C VAL A 8 -12.28 30.35 14.26
N LEU A 9 -12.39 31.42 13.48
CA LEU A 9 -12.97 31.36 12.14
C LEU A 9 -12.10 30.53 11.18
N ALA A 10 -10.78 30.69 11.23
CA ALA A 10 -9.86 29.84 10.47
C ALA A 10 -9.99 28.37 10.88
N GLY A 11 -10.11 28.10 12.17
CA GLY A 11 -10.33 26.75 12.69
C GLY A 11 -11.66 26.15 12.22
N VAL A 12 -12.76 26.90 12.23
CA VAL A 12 -14.05 26.42 11.71
C VAL A 12 -13.97 26.08 10.22
N LEU A 13 -13.35 26.94 9.40
CA LEU A 13 -13.19 26.65 7.97
C LEU A 13 -12.26 25.46 7.73
N GLY A 14 -11.17 25.36 8.50
CA GLY A 14 -10.25 24.22 8.47
C GLY A 14 -10.94 22.91 8.85
N ALA A 15 -11.76 22.92 9.89
CA ALA A 15 -12.61 21.80 10.32
C ALA A 15 -13.53 21.32 9.20
N VAL A 16 -14.29 22.24 8.60
CA VAL A 16 -15.23 21.91 7.52
C VAL A 16 -14.49 21.36 6.30
N GLY A 17 -13.41 22.02 5.87
CA GLY A 17 -12.62 21.58 4.73
C GLY A 17 -12.00 20.19 4.94
N ALA A 18 -11.36 19.96 6.08
CA ALA A 18 -10.75 18.68 6.41
C ALA A 18 -11.81 17.57 6.56
N GLY A 19 -12.92 17.84 7.25
CA GLY A 19 -14.02 16.89 7.40
C GLY A 19 -14.63 16.47 6.07
N LEU A 20 -14.89 17.42 5.16
CA LEU A 20 -15.42 17.13 3.82
C LEU A 20 -14.44 16.29 2.99
N LEU A 21 -13.16 16.67 2.94
CA LEU A 21 -12.15 15.94 2.18
C LEU A 21 -11.97 14.52 2.71
N THR A 22 -11.91 14.36 4.02
CA THR A 22 -11.80 13.03 4.65
C THR A 22 -13.06 12.20 4.44
N SER A 23 -14.26 12.79 4.50
CA SER A 23 -15.51 12.08 4.19
C SER A 23 -15.53 11.58 2.75
N LEU A 24 -15.08 12.39 1.80
CA LEU A 24 -14.98 11.99 0.38
C LEU A 24 -13.92 10.91 0.17
N TRP A 25 -12.80 10.99 0.91
CA TRP A 25 -11.80 9.93 0.89
C TRP A 25 -12.38 8.62 1.43
N GLN A 26 -13.10 8.68 2.54
CA GLN A 26 -13.77 7.50 3.10
C GLN A 26 -14.77 6.90 2.11
N SER A 27 -15.61 7.71 1.46
CA SER A 27 -16.55 7.19 0.46
C SER A 27 -15.85 6.54 -0.74
N GLU A 28 -14.73 7.11 -1.19
CA GLU A 28 -13.95 6.56 -2.29
C GLU A 28 -13.30 5.21 -1.88
N VAL A 29 -12.76 5.11 -0.66
CA VAL A 29 -12.18 3.86 -0.16
C VAL A 29 -13.24 2.76 -0.03
N HIS A 30 -14.46 3.08 0.41
CA HIS A 30 -15.55 2.11 0.46
C HIS A 30 -15.98 1.70 -0.96
N ALA A 31 -16.15 2.66 -1.87
CA ALA A 31 -16.49 2.37 -3.26
C ALA A 31 -15.45 1.48 -3.95
N GLN A 32 -14.16 1.69 -3.67
CA GLN A 32 -13.07 0.86 -4.19
C GLN A 32 -13.05 -0.54 -3.58
N ALA A 33 -13.47 -0.69 -2.32
CA ALA A 33 -13.52 -2.00 -1.67
C ALA A 33 -14.61 -2.92 -2.26
N ASP A 34 -15.70 -2.34 -2.74
CA ASP A 34 -16.85 -3.07 -3.32
C ASP A 34 -16.77 -3.20 -4.85
N CYS A 35 -15.76 -2.60 -5.49
CA CYS A 35 -15.66 -2.55 -6.94
C CYS A 35 -14.86 -3.72 -7.52
N VAL A 36 -15.45 -4.40 -8.51
CA VAL A 36 -14.78 -5.41 -9.33
C VAL A 36 -14.30 -4.73 -10.63
N PRO A 37 -12.99 -4.55 -10.83
CA PRO A 37 -12.46 -3.80 -11.97
C PRO A 37 -12.58 -4.59 -13.28
N ASN A 38 -13.35 -4.06 -14.23
CA ASN A 38 -13.41 -4.60 -15.60
C ASN A 38 -12.26 -4.11 -16.49
N ASN A 39 -11.55 -3.06 -16.10
CA ASN A 39 -10.39 -2.50 -16.79
C ASN A 39 -9.50 -1.69 -15.82
N VAL A 40 -8.28 -1.36 -16.25
CA VAL A 40 -7.37 -0.49 -15.50
C VAL A 40 -8.00 0.90 -15.41
N GLY A 41 -8.50 1.24 -14.22
CA GLY A 41 -9.15 2.52 -13.95
C GLY A 41 -10.67 2.45 -13.76
N GLY A 42 -11.31 1.29 -14.00
CA GLY A 42 -12.77 1.14 -13.89
C GLY A 42 -13.33 1.37 -12.48
N CYS A 43 -12.48 1.24 -11.46
CA CYS A 43 -12.81 1.51 -10.06
C CYS A 43 -12.28 2.86 -9.55
N LEU A 44 -11.70 3.70 -10.41
CA LEU A 44 -11.27 5.05 -10.04
C LEU A 44 -12.47 5.99 -10.15
N GLY A 45 -13.02 6.41 -9.01
CA GLY A 45 -14.13 7.36 -8.98
C GLY A 45 -13.69 8.81 -9.20
N TRP A 46 -14.68 9.70 -9.33
CA TRP A 46 -14.46 11.16 -9.28
C TRP A 46 -13.82 11.63 -7.96
N GLY A 47 -13.77 10.77 -6.93
CA GLY A 47 -13.12 11.05 -5.66
C GLY A 47 -11.63 11.33 -5.80
N ILE A 48 -10.90 10.68 -6.71
CA ILE A 48 -9.44 10.85 -6.84
C ILE A 48 -9.05 12.26 -7.29
N PRO A 49 -9.61 12.82 -8.38
CA PRO A 49 -9.39 14.23 -8.71
C PRO A 49 -9.72 15.18 -7.56
N VAL A 50 -10.79 14.91 -6.80
CA VAL A 50 -11.20 15.73 -5.66
C VAL A 50 -10.22 15.60 -4.48
N LEU A 51 -9.60 14.45 -4.25
CA LEU A 51 -8.56 14.29 -3.23
C LEU A 51 -7.25 14.96 -3.61
N LEU A 52 -6.93 15.04 -4.91
CA LEU A 52 -5.74 15.74 -5.39
C LEU A 52 -5.91 17.26 -5.39
N ILE A 53 -7.05 17.76 -5.85
CA ILE A 53 -7.28 19.21 -6.04
C ILE A 53 -7.93 19.84 -4.79
N GLY A 54 -8.75 19.08 -4.07
CA GLY A 54 -9.54 19.53 -2.93
C GLY A 54 -8.75 20.17 -1.80
N PRO A 55 -7.58 19.65 -1.37
CA PRO A 55 -6.74 20.32 -0.40
C PRO A 55 -6.32 21.73 -0.83
N TYR A 56 -5.94 21.91 -2.10
CA TYR A 56 -5.57 23.23 -2.64
C TYR A 56 -6.79 24.17 -2.69
N ALA A 57 -7.96 23.66 -3.09
CA ALA A 57 -9.19 24.43 -3.09
C ALA A 57 -9.58 24.89 -1.68
N ALA A 58 -9.47 24.01 -0.68
CA ALA A 58 -9.73 24.34 0.72
C ALA A 58 -8.78 25.44 1.24
N VAL A 59 -7.48 25.32 0.96
CA VAL A 59 -6.49 26.35 1.33
C VAL A 59 -6.78 27.68 0.64
N ALA A 60 -7.16 27.66 -0.65
CA ALA A 60 -7.49 28.86 -1.40
C ALA A 60 -8.75 29.56 -0.85
N VAL A 61 -9.79 28.80 -0.50
CA VAL A 61 -11.01 29.33 0.13
C VAL A 61 -10.68 29.95 1.48
N ILE A 62 -9.93 29.26 2.34
CA ILE A 62 -9.53 29.76 3.65
C ILE A 62 -8.70 31.05 3.51
N TRP A 63 -7.72 31.05 2.59
CA TRP A 63 -6.93 32.24 2.28
C TRP A 63 -7.82 33.41 1.84
N ALA A 64 -8.76 33.18 0.92
CA ALA A 64 -9.68 34.21 0.43
C ALA A 64 -10.56 34.77 1.56
N THR A 65 -11.06 33.92 2.45
CA THR A 65 -11.85 34.36 3.62
C THR A 65 -11.00 35.16 4.60
N LEU A 66 -9.79 34.71 4.92
CA LEU A 66 -8.87 35.46 5.79
C LEU A 66 -8.49 36.83 5.19
N ARG A 67 -8.32 36.89 3.87
CA ARG A 67 -8.06 38.14 3.15
C ARG A 67 -9.27 39.08 3.22
N ALA A 68 -10.49 38.59 3.01
CA ALA A 68 -11.71 39.39 3.09
C ALA A 68 -11.93 39.98 4.49
N LEU A 69 -11.46 39.28 5.54
CA LEU A 69 -11.55 39.72 6.94
C LEU A 69 -10.37 40.60 7.39
N ALA A 70 -9.47 40.97 6.46
CA ALA A 70 -8.28 41.78 6.74
C ALA A 70 -7.42 41.22 7.89
N VAL A 71 -7.20 39.90 7.85
CA VAL A 71 -6.23 39.20 8.71
C VAL A 71 -4.82 39.57 8.26
N ASP A 72 -3.92 39.79 9.22
CA ASP A 72 -2.52 40.07 8.93
C ASP A 72 -1.87 38.85 8.24
N ARG A 73 -1.30 39.04 7.04
CA ARG A 73 -0.60 37.98 6.28
C ARG A 73 -1.48 36.72 6.08
N PRO A 74 -2.61 36.83 5.37
CA PRO A 74 -3.59 35.75 5.25
C PRO A 74 -3.01 34.52 4.52
N LEU A 75 -2.10 34.73 3.57
CA LEU A 75 -1.45 33.64 2.82
C LEU A 75 -0.57 32.78 3.72
N LEU A 76 0.30 33.40 4.53
CA LEU A 76 1.16 32.66 5.45
C LEU A 76 0.33 31.89 6.48
N SER A 77 -0.74 32.51 6.98
CA SER A 77 -1.65 31.86 7.93
C SER A 77 -2.30 30.60 7.35
N ALA A 78 -2.79 30.68 6.10
CA ALA A 78 -3.38 29.54 5.41
C ALA A 78 -2.35 28.43 5.11
N LEU A 79 -1.13 28.80 4.69
CA LEU A 79 -0.06 27.83 4.41
C LEU A 79 0.40 27.10 5.68
N PHE A 80 0.63 27.81 6.78
CA PHE A 80 0.97 27.17 8.06
C PHE A 80 -0.16 26.30 8.58
N GLY A 81 -1.42 26.71 8.36
CA GLY A 81 -2.58 25.90 8.72
C GLY A 81 -2.66 24.60 7.93
N ALA A 82 -2.44 24.67 6.62
CA ALA A 82 -2.36 23.52 5.74
C ALA A 82 -1.22 22.58 6.15
N LEU A 83 -0.02 23.13 6.43
CA LEU A 83 1.15 22.38 6.84
C LEU A 83 0.90 21.65 8.17
N ALA A 84 0.37 22.34 9.17
CA ALA A 84 0.05 21.73 10.47
C ALA A 84 -1.01 20.63 10.35
N THR A 85 -2.05 20.85 9.55
CA THR A 85 -3.09 19.85 9.29
C THR A 85 -2.51 18.63 8.59
N ALA A 86 -1.74 18.84 7.51
CA ALA A 86 -1.12 17.78 6.73
C ALA A 86 -0.15 16.94 7.59
N SER A 87 0.66 17.58 8.42
CA SER A 87 1.59 16.88 9.31
C SER A 87 0.89 16.04 10.36
N GLY A 88 -0.22 16.52 10.93
CA GLY A 88 -1.07 15.71 11.81
C GLY A 88 -1.66 14.48 11.10
N THR A 89 -2.15 14.68 9.87
CA THR A 89 -2.68 13.58 9.05
C THR A 89 -1.61 12.57 8.68
N LEU A 90 -0.40 13.01 8.32
CA LEU A 90 0.73 12.13 7.99
C LEU A 90 1.20 11.33 9.20
N LEU A 91 1.21 11.91 10.40
CA LEU A 91 1.52 11.16 11.61
C LEU A 91 0.47 10.08 11.90
N TYR A 92 -0.82 10.38 11.68
CA TYR A 92 -1.87 9.38 11.76
C TYR A 92 -1.64 8.26 10.73
N GLU A 93 -1.38 8.62 9.47
CA GLU A 93 -1.15 7.66 8.39
C GLU A 93 0.12 6.82 8.59
N ALA A 94 1.16 7.37 9.19
CA ALA A 94 2.41 6.65 9.47
C ALA A 94 2.18 5.45 10.39
N GLY A 95 1.17 5.53 11.28
CA GLY A 95 0.75 4.42 12.14
C GLY A 95 -0.12 3.37 11.45
N HIS A 96 -0.41 3.52 10.15
CA HIS A 96 -1.28 2.59 9.42
C HIS A 96 -0.55 1.90 8.25
N PRO A 97 -0.72 0.58 8.09
CA PRO A 97 -0.01 -0.17 7.03
C PRO A 97 -0.49 0.19 5.61
N ARG A 98 -1.76 0.59 5.48
CA ARG A 98 -2.41 1.00 4.23
C ARG A 98 -2.67 2.50 4.24
N TRP A 99 -2.79 3.09 3.05
CA TRP A 99 -3.29 4.46 2.92
C TRP A 99 -4.77 4.44 3.32
N VAL A 100 -5.07 4.95 4.50
CA VAL A 100 -6.44 5.00 5.02
C VAL A 100 -6.75 6.42 5.49
N PRO A 101 -7.95 6.93 5.20
CA PRO A 101 -8.38 8.21 5.74
C PRO A 101 -8.44 8.14 7.26
N PRO A 102 -8.08 9.24 7.97
CA PRO A 102 -8.42 9.38 9.37
C PRO A 102 -9.94 9.32 9.58
N PRO A 103 -10.41 9.02 10.80
CA PRO A 103 -11.80 9.25 11.15
C PRO A 103 -12.18 10.72 10.93
N VAL A 104 -13.40 10.99 10.46
CA VAL A 104 -13.85 12.36 10.14
C VAL A 104 -13.69 13.30 11.33
N TRP A 105 -14.01 12.86 12.55
CA TRP A 105 -13.86 13.67 13.76
C TRP A 105 -12.39 14.09 14.00
N LEU A 106 -11.44 13.20 13.70
CA LEU A 106 -10.01 13.48 13.86
C LEU A 106 -9.56 14.47 12.78
N ALA A 107 -9.99 14.29 11.53
CA ALA A 107 -9.71 15.24 10.46
C ALA A 107 -10.26 16.64 10.77
N VAL A 108 -11.48 16.72 11.30
CA VAL A 108 -12.10 17.97 11.76
C VAL A 108 -11.25 18.64 12.84
N LEU A 109 -10.78 17.89 13.85
CA LEU A 109 -9.91 18.43 14.90
C LEU A 109 -8.56 18.89 14.35
N LEU A 110 -7.93 18.09 13.48
CA LEU A 110 -6.65 18.42 12.86
C LEU A 110 -6.76 19.68 11.99
N GLY A 111 -7.83 19.80 11.20
CA GLY A 111 -8.13 20.99 10.42
C GLY A 111 -8.39 22.20 11.31
N ALA A 112 -9.19 22.05 12.37
CA ALA A 112 -9.49 23.13 13.30
C ALA A 112 -8.24 23.68 13.98
N VAL A 113 -7.47 22.78 14.60
CA VAL A 113 -6.27 23.13 15.35
C VAL A 113 -5.19 23.61 14.39
N GLY A 114 -5.01 22.95 13.26
CA GLY A 114 -4.01 23.30 12.26
C GLY A 114 -4.19 24.74 11.78
N PHE A 115 -5.37 25.11 11.30
CA PHE A 115 -5.63 26.47 10.80
C PHE A 115 -5.68 27.53 11.92
N ALA A 116 -6.12 27.19 13.13
CA ALA A 116 -6.00 28.08 14.29
C ALA A 116 -4.53 28.38 14.63
N VAL A 117 -3.68 27.35 14.69
CA VAL A 117 -2.22 27.49 14.88
C VAL A 117 -1.60 28.27 13.73
N GLY A 118 -2.00 28.00 12.49
CA GLY A 118 -1.53 28.70 11.30
C GLY A 118 -1.75 30.21 11.38
N THR A 119 -2.93 30.66 11.79
CA THR A 119 -3.21 32.09 12.01
C THR A 119 -2.39 32.71 13.14
N ALA A 120 -2.16 31.97 14.23
CA ALA A 120 -1.30 32.44 15.33
C ALA A 120 0.15 32.63 14.87
N ILE A 121 0.68 31.68 14.09
CA ILE A 121 2.04 31.75 13.53
C ILE A 121 2.14 32.86 12.49
N GLY A 122 1.20 32.92 11.53
CA GLY A 122 1.18 33.90 10.46
C GLY A 122 1.06 35.35 10.95
N GLY A 123 0.28 35.57 12.02
CA GLY A 123 0.14 36.87 12.71
C GLY A 123 1.31 37.24 13.64
N GLY A 124 2.30 36.34 13.80
CA GLY A 124 3.52 36.59 14.56
C GLY A 124 4.41 37.66 13.93
N ARG A 125 5.11 38.44 14.77
CA ARG A 125 6.03 39.50 14.30
C ARG A 125 7.43 38.96 13.94
N THR A 126 7.86 37.88 14.58
CA THR A 126 9.23 37.39 14.50
C THR A 126 9.40 36.38 13.37
N ARG A 127 10.12 36.77 12.31
CA ARG A 127 10.39 35.89 11.15
C ARG A 127 11.16 34.63 11.53
N LEU A 128 12.14 34.74 12.43
CA LEU A 128 12.92 33.59 12.91
C LEU A 128 12.03 32.52 13.54
N LEU A 129 11.09 32.94 14.40
CA LEU A 129 10.13 32.02 15.03
C LEU A 129 9.22 31.35 14.00
N GLN A 130 8.78 32.08 12.98
CA GLN A 130 7.98 31.54 11.87
C GLN A 130 8.75 30.47 11.09
N VAL A 131 10.02 30.70 10.79
CA VAL A 131 10.89 29.73 10.10
C VAL A 131 11.12 28.48 10.95
N VAL A 132 11.42 28.65 12.25
CA VAL A 132 11.60 27.52 13.17
C VAL A 132 10.32 26.69 13.27
N LEU A 133 9.15 27.33 13.42
CA LEU A 133 7.88 26.63 13.48
C LEU A 133 7.52 25.97 12.14
N ALA A 134 7.86 26.59 11.00
CA ALA A 134 7.76 25.95 9.68
C ALA A 134 8.56 24.65 9.65
N GLY A 135 9.81 24.71 10.11
CA GLY A 135 10.71 23.56 10.18
C GLY A 135 10.12 22.44 11.03
N VAL A 136 9.68 22.75 12.26
CA VAL A 136 9.05 21.78 13.16
C VAL A 136 7.80 21.15 12.53
N LEU A 137 6.93 21.96 11.92
CA LEU A 137 5.74 21.45 11.24
C LEU A 137 6.09 20.65 9.99
N ALA A 138 7.24 20.86 9.36
CA ALA A 138 7.70 20.09 8.21
C ALA A 138 8.41 18.78 8.58
N VAL A 139 8.82 18.57 9.85
CA VAL A 139 9.50 17.34 10.27
C VAL A 139 8.68 16.08 9.95
N PRO A 140 7.36 16.01 10.23
CA PRO A 140 6.57 14.83 9.89
C PRO A 140 6.55 14.52 8.39
N LEU A 141 6.60 15.53 7.51
CA LEU A 141 6.69 15.32 6.07
C LEU A 141 8.00 14.63 5.67
N ALA A 142 9.12 15.01 6.31
CA ALA A 142 10.42 14.39 6.06
C ALA A 142 10.55 13.00 6.71
N ALA A 143 9.97 12.81 7.89
CA ALA A 143 10.05 11.54 8.63
C ALA A 143 9.02 10.50 8.15
N PHE A 144 7.94 10.91 7.48
CA PHE A 144 6.85 10.05 7.06
C PHE A 144 7.29 8.79 6.29
N PRO A 145 8.19 8.86 5.29
CA PRO A 145 8.64 7.66 4.59
C PRO A 145 9.28 6.63 5.53
N LEU A 146 10.10 7.08 6.48
CA LEU A 146 10.79 6.22 7.45
C LEU A 146 9.80 5.60 8.45
N LEU A 147 8.92 6.42 9.04
CA LEU A 147 7.92 5.94 9.99
C LEU A 147 6.97 4.92 9.35
N ARG A 148 6.56 5.17 8.10
CA ARG A 148 5.69 4.28 7.36
C ARG A 148 6.38 2.96 6.99
N GLN A 149 7.68 3.00 6.71
CA GLN A 149 8.47 1.82 6.40
C GLN A 149 8.49 0.86 7.60
N GLU A 150 8.74 1.39 8.78
CA GLU A 150 8.78 0.62 10.04
C GLU A 150 7.43 -0.05 10.33
N THR A 151 6.35 0.73 10.35
CA THR A 151 4.99 0.21 10.58
C THR A 151 4.60 -0.88 9.56
N ARG A 152 5.02 -0.73 8.29
CA ARG A 152 4.76 -1.75 7.27
C ARG A 152 5.59 -3.00 7.49
N SER A 153 6.82 -2.88 7.96
CA SER A 153 7.67 -4.02 8.28
C SER A 153 7.06 -4.85 9.40
N ASP A 154 6.66 -4.20 10.50
CA ASP A 154 6.07 -4.86 11.67
C ASP A 154 4.76 -5.59 11.31
N VAL A 155 3.85 -4.90 10.60
CA VAL A 155 2.57 -5.51 10.18
C VAL A 155 2.79 -6.67 9.21
N ARG A 156 3.81 -6.60 8.34
CA ARG A 156 4.16 -7.71 7.44
C ARG A 156 4.76 -8.88 8.20
N GLU A 157 5.67 -8.63 9.14
CA GLU A 157 6.23 -9.66 10.01
C GLU A 157 5.13 -10.41 10.75
N ASP A 158 4.20 -9.68 11.39
CA ASP A 158 3.04 -10.25 12.06
C ASP A 158 2.11 -11.02 11.11
N GLY A 159 1.97 -10.54 9.86
CA GLY A 159 1.20 -11.21 8.82
C GLY A 159 1.82 -12.53 8.41
N PHE A 160 3.14 -12.55 8.18
CA PHE A 160 3.89 -13.75 7.82
C PHE A 160 3.94 -14.76 8.98
N ALA A 161 4.12 -14.29 10.22
CA ALA A 161 4.11 -15.14 11.41
C ALA A 161 2.75 -15.85 11.63
N ARG A 162 1.64 -15.17 11.30
CA ARG A 162 0.28 -15.73 11.43
C ARG A 162 -0.16 -16.60 10.25
N LEU A 163 0.57 -16.58 9.13
CA LEU A 163 0.15 -17.25 7.90
C LEU A 163 0.12 -18.78 8.03
N GLY A 164 0.98 -19.36 8.88
CA GLY A 164 1.05 -20.81 9.09
C GLY A 164 1.57 -21.60 7.88
N LEU A 165 2.16 -20.92 6.90
CA LEU A 165 2.77 -21.50 5.70
C LEU A 165 4.30 -21.32 5.75
N PRO A 166 5.08 -22.22 5.11
CA PRO A 166 6.51 -22.01 4.96
C PRO A 166 6.78 -20.76 4.13
N LEU A 167 7.69 -19.91 4.63
CA LEU A 167 8.05 -18.65 4.00
C LEU A 167 9.20 -18.88 3.05
N LEU A 168 8.90 -19.21 1.79
CA LEU A 168 9.90 -19.65 0.82
C LEU A 168 10.39 -18.50 -0.07
N VAL A 169 11.70 -18.37 -0.19
CA VAL A 169 12.38 -17.39 -1.07
C VAL A 169 13.44 -18.12 -1.91
N PRO A 170 13.52 -17.85 -3.22
CA PRO A 170 14.51 -18.47 -4.09
C PRO A 170 15.87 -17.77 -3.96
N GLN A 171 16.97 -18.51 -4.15
CA GLN A 171 18.32 -17.96 -4.19
C GLN A 171 18.88 -18.06 -5.62
N VAL A 172 18.47 -17.13 -6.48
CA VAL A 172 18.90 -17.08 -7.89
C VAL A 172 19.73 -15.83 -8.14
N GLU A 173 20.84 -15.99 -8.87
CA GLU A 173 21.80 -14.92 -9.09
C GLU A 173 21.19 -13.70 -9.82
N GLY A 174 21.25 -12.55 -9.15
CA GLY A 174 20.76 -11.28 -9.65
C GLY A 174 19.26 -11.05 -9.49
N TYR A 175 18.50 -12.03 -8.97
CA TYR A 175 17.10 -11.83 -8.59
C TYR A 175 17.00 -11.38 -7.13
N GLN A 176 16.15 -10.39 -6.88
CA GLN A 176 15.87 -9.89 -5.53
C GLN A 176 14.37 -9.88 -5.27
N VAL A 177 13.97 -10.15 -4.02
CA VAL A 177 12.58 -9.99 -3.59
C VAL A 177 12.21 -8.51 -3.67
N VAL A 178 11.17 -8.21 -4.45
CA VAL A 178 10.61 -6.85 -4.57
C VAL A 178 9.21 -6.75 -3.96
N PHE A 179 8.58 -7.90 -3.74
CA PHE A 179 7.23 -7.97 -3.20
C PHE A 179 7.03 -9.30 -2.48
N ALA A 180 6.46 -9.22 -1.29
CA ALA A 180 5.94 -10.36 -0.56
C ALA A 180 4.62 -9.95 0.13
N ARG A 181 3.61 -10.82 0.06
CA ARG A 181 2.29 -10.58 0.66
C ARG A 181 1.77 -11.87 1.27
N ALA A 182 1.32 -11.78 2.52
CA ALA A 182 0.50 -12.79 3.17
C ALA A 182 -0.98 -12.45 2.99
N GLU A 183 -1.77 -13.43 2.55
CA GLU A 183 -3.23 -13.37 2.55
C GLU A 183 -3.73 -14.33 3.65
N LEU A 184 -4.49 -13.81 4.62
CA LEU A 184 -4.88 -14.59 5.82
C LEU A 184 -6.29 -15.21 5.70
N ARG A 185 -7.18 -14.63 4.88
CA ARG A 185 -8.55 -15.14 4.70
C ARG A 185 -8.56 -16.41 3.87
N ASP A 186 -7.79 -16.39 2.79
CA ASP A 186 -7.43 -17.53 1.98
C ASP A 186 -5.91 -17.70 2.11
N PRO A 187 -5.45 -18.54 3.05
CA PRO A 187 -4.02 -18.64 3.39
C PRO A 187 -3.17 -18.81 2.14
N MET A 188 -2.39 -17.78 1.82
CA MET A 188 -1.49 -17.78 0.68
C MET A 188 -0.32 -16.83 0.94
N LEU A 189 0.88 -17.28 0.58
CA LEU A 189 2.05 -16.41 0.43
C LEU A 189 2.28 -16.14 -1.05
N ALA A 190 2.29 -14.87 -1.44
CA ALA A 190 2.75 -14.46 -2.76
C ALA A 190 4.11 -13.76 -2.61
N VAL A 191 5.14 -14.27 -3.29
CA VAL A 191 6.48 -13.67 -3.38
C VAL A 191 6.78 -13.38 -4.84
N THR A 192 7.37 -12.23 -5.12
CA THR A 192 7.87 -11.89 -6.46
C THR A 192 9.33 -11.48 -6.34
N VAL A 193 10.16 -12.10 -7.19
CA VAL A 193 11.56 -11.73 -7.35
C VAL A 193 11.80 -11.14 -8.73
N MET A 194 12.68 -10.13 -8.81
CA MET A 194 12.98 -9.44 -10.07
C MET A 194 14.48 -9.29 -10.33
N LYS A 195 14.84 -9.30 -11.61
CA LYS A 195 16.18 -9.00 -12.16
C LYS A 195 16.03 -8.05 -13.36
N GLY A 196 16.20 -6.75 -13.13
CA GLY A 196 15.74 -5.75 -14.10
C GLY A 196 14.22 -5.86 -14.29
N ASP A 197 13.76 -5.97 -15.53
CA ASP A 197 12.33 -6.12 -15.85
C ASP A 197 11.84 -7.58 -15.79
N ARG A 198 12.75 -8.55 -15.59
CA ARG A 198 12.42 -9.97 -15.53
C ARG A 198 11.82 -10.33 -14.17
N ARG A 199 10.69 -11.03 -14.17
CA ARG A 199 9.90 -11.31 -12.96
C ARG A 199 9.65 -12.81 -12.78
N ILE A 200 9.92 -13.36 -11.60
CA ILE A 200 9.50 -14.71 -11.22
C ILE A 200 8.49 -14.57 -10.07
N SER A 201 7.35 -15.25 -10.20
CA SER A 201 6.28 -15.26 -9.20
C SER A 201 6.24 -16.60 -8.49
N ILE A 202 6.14 -16.55 -7.17
CA ILE A 202 6.10 -17.72 -6.30
C ILE A 202 4.86 -17.62 -5.41
N SER A 203 4.03 -18.65 -5.45
CA SER A 203 2.84 -18.75 -4.62
C SER A 203 2.97 -19.98 -3.73
N VAL A 204 2.80 -19.80 -2.41
CA VAL A 204 2.74 -20.89 -1.44
C VAL A 204 1.33 -20.96 -0.88
N LEU A 205 0.72 -22.13 -0.95
CA LEU A 205 -0.64 -22.41 -0.50
C LEU A 205 -0.64 -23.63 0.44
N PRO A 206 -1.68 -23.79 1.29
CA PRO A 206 -1.94 -25.06 1.93
C PRO A 206 -2.00 -26.17 0.87
N LEU A 207 -1.42 -27.33 1.18
CA LEU A 207 -1.45 -28.46 0.26
C LEU A 207 -2.91 -28.86 -0.02
N PRO A 208 -3.37 -28.79 -1.29
CA PRO A 208 -4.73 -29.22 -1.63
C PRO A 208 -4.93 -30.69 -1.28
N ALA A 209 -6.08 -31.05 -0.71
CA ALA A 209 -6.37 -32.42 -0.28
C ALA A 209 -6.40 -33.41 -1.46
N ASP A 210 -6.68 -32.91 -2.66
CA ASP A 210 -6.73 -33.66 -3.91
C ASP A 210 -5.41 -33.59 -4.71
N PHE A 211 -4.36 -32.96 -4.17
CA PHE A 211 -3.05 -32.90 -4.82
C PHE A 211 -2.44 -34.30 -4.90
N ALA A 212 -2.52 -34.89 -6.09
CA ALA A 212 -2.11 -36.25 -6.41
C ALA A 212 -1.53 -36.28 -7.84
N PRO A 213 -0.32 -35.72 -8.05
CA PRO A 213 0.33 -35.77 -9.35
C PRO A 213 0.65 -37.23 -9.75
N PRO A 214 0.63 -37.58 -11.05
CA PRO A 214 0.49 -36.68 -12.20
C PRO A 214 -0.96 -36.38 -12.62
N GLN A 215 -1.98 -37.05 -12.06
CA GLN A 215 -3.37 -36.88 -12.49
C GLN A 215 -4.04 -35.63 -11.91
N ARG A 216 -3.63 -35.16 -10.73
CA ARG A 216 -4.16 -33.97 -10.06
C ARG A 216 -3.03 -33.06 -9.59
N CYS A 217 -2.79 -31.99 -10.35
CA CYS A 217 -1.59 -31.15 -10.23
C CYS A 217 -1.83 -29.85 -9.44
N GLY A 218 -2.92 -29.78 -8.67
CA GLY A 218 -3.28 -28.59 -7.89
C GLY A 218 -3.82 -27.44 -8.75
N PRO A 219 -4.08 -26.27 -8.13
CA PRO A 219 -4.70 -25.12 -8.78
C PRO A 219 -3.79 -24.50 -9.85
N THR A 220 -4.38 -23.87 -10.88
CA THR A 220 -3.68 -23.16 -11.96
C THR A 220 -3.17 -21.78 -11.53
N VAL A 221 -2.22 -21.19 -12.28
CA VAL A 221 -1.73 -19.83 -12.02
C VAL A 221 -2.90 -18.85 -12.02
N ALA A 222 -3.88 -18.98 -12.92
CA ALA A 222 -5.03 -18.09 -12.97
C ALA A 222 -5.94 -18.23 -11.74
N GLU A 223 -6.19 -19.45 -11.25
CA GLU A 223 -6.99 -19.68 -10.03
C GLU A 223 -6.32 -19.10 -8.77
N VAL A 224 -4.99 -19.04 -8.75
CA VAL A 224 -4.19 -18.49 -7.64
C VAL A 224 -4.00 -16.97 -7.75
N SER A 225 -3.78 -16.45 -8.96
CA SER A 225 -3.50 -15.02 -9.19
C SER A 225 -4.77 -14.16 -9.30
N VAL A 226 -5.91 -14.76 -9.61
CA VAL A 226 -7.13 -14.04 -9.96
C VAL A 226 -8.35 -14.68 -9.28
N ARG A 227 -8.68 -14.23 -8.07
CA ARG A 227 -10.02 -14.46 -7.51
C ARG A 227 -11.04 -13.37 -7.87
N ASP A 228 -10.64 -12.27 -8.54
CA ASP A 228 -11.53 -11.12 -8.79
C ASP A 228 -11.62 -10.64 -10.26
N ILE A 229 -10.98 -11.29 -11.24
CA ILE A 229 -11.12 -10.94 -12.68
C ILE A 229 -11.49 -12.21 -13.46
N VAL A 230 -12.57 -12.14 -14.24
CA VAL A 230 -13.00 -13.26 -15.09
C VAL A 230 -11.98 -13.44 -16.21
N THR A 231 -10.92 -14.19 -15.95
CA THR A 231 -9.97 -14.62 -16.98
C THR A 231 -10.51 -15.87 -17.64
N ALA A 232 -10.42 -15.95 -18.96
CA ALA A 232 -10.78 -17.15 -19.70
C ALA A 232 -10.09 -18.40 -19.09
N PRO A 233 -10.74 -19.58 -19.09
CA PRO A 233 -10.17 -20.79 -18.50
C PRO A 233 -8.78 -21.05 -19.06
N THR A 234 -7.79 -21.19 -18.17
CA THR A 234 -6.41 -21.47 -18.57
C THR A 234 -6.37 -22.85 -19.21
N ARG A 235 -5.89 -22.94 -20.46
CA ARG A 235 -5.75 -24.24 -21.11
C ARG A 235 -4.55 -24.95 -20.47
N THR A 236 -4.82 -25.97 -19.68
CA THR A 236 -3.79 -26.89 -19.20
C THR A 236 -3.49 -27.91 -20.30
N ASN A 237 -2.24 -27.95 -20.78
CA ASN A 237 -1.82 -28.90 -21.79
C ASN A 237 -1.36 -30.21 -21.12
N GLY A 238 -2.31 -31.01 -20.61
CA GLY A 238 -2.07 -32.38 -20.15
C GLY A 238 -1.66 -32.55 -18.67
N PRO A 239 -1.33 -33.78 -18.25
CA PRO A 239 -0.93 -34.11 -16.88
C PRO A 239 0.41 -33.45 -16.52
N CYS A 240 0.66 -33.21 -15.23
CA CYS A 240 1.96 -32.70 -14.79
C CYS A 240 3.04 -33.77 -14.97
N GLN A 241 4.20 -33.32 -15.45
CA GLN A 241 5.37 -34.14 -15.71
C GLN A 241 6.23 -34.20 -14.46
N TRP A 242 6.65 -35.40 -14.08
CA TRP A 242 7.56 -35.59 -12.97
C TRP A 242 8.97 -35.09 -13.34
N VAL A 243 9.58 -34.32 -12.44
CA VAL A 243 10.97 -33.87 -12.57
C VAL A 243 11.83 -34.60 -11.54
N GLU A 244 11.48 -34.46 -10.25
CA GLU A 244 12.16 -35.12 -9.15
C GLU A 244 11.22 -35.31 -7.94
N SER A 245 11.76 -35.77 -6.80
CA SER A 245 10.96 -35.96 -5.59
C SER A 245 10.33 -34.64 -5.16
N GLU A 246 9.00 -34.64 -5.02
CA GLU A 246 8.21 -33.47 -4.64
C GLU A 246 8.29 -32.28 -5.62
N HIS A 247 8.67 -32.51 -6.90
CA HIS A 247 8.72 -31.49 -7.94
C HIS A 247 8.18 -32.02 -9.28
N TRP A 248 7.21 -31.29 -9.81
CA TRP A 248 6.57 -31.54 -11.10
C TRP A 248 6.51 -30.26 -11.94
N VAL A 249 6.28 -30.41 -13.24
CA VAL A 249 6.07 -29.29 -14.16
C VAL A 249 4.75 -29.47 -14.89
N ARG A 250 3.97 -28.40 -14.99
CA ARG A 250 2.75 -28.33 -15.80
C ARG A 250 2.89 -27.23 -16.85
N VAL A 251 2.35 -27.46 -18.04
CA VAL A 251 2.28 -26.43 -19.08
C VAL A 251 0.92 -25.73 -19.03
N GLU A 252 0.94 -24.43 -18.81
CA GLU A 252 -0.23 -23.54 -18.76
C GLU A 252 -0.03 -22.42 -19.77
N ASN A 253 -0.93 -22.28 -20.75
CA ASN A 253 -0.80 -21.28 -21.83
C ASN A 253 0.59 -21.26 -22.49
N ASP A 254 1.12 -22.44 -22.82
CA ASP A 254 2.46 -22.63 -23.41
C ASP A 254 3.63 -22.15 -22.53
N GLN A 255 3.40 -21.98 -21.21
CA GLN A 255 4.42 -21.66 -20.22
C GLN A 255 4.61 -22.82 -19.24
N ARG A 256 5.86 -23.08 -18.87
CA ARG A 256 6.19 -24.05 -17.82
C ARG A 256 5.95 -23.44 -16.44
N VAL A 257 5.18 -24.15 -15.64
CA VAL A 257 4.90 -23.83 -14.25
C VAL A 257 5.45 -24.95 -13.39
N HIS A 258 6.34 -24.62 -12.47
CA HIS A 258 6.93 -25.58 -11.55
C HIS A 258 6.02 -25.71 -10.33
N LEU A 259 5.71 -26.96 -9.98
CA LEU A 259 4.81 -27.35 -8.90
C LEU A 259 5.65 -28.13 -7.90
N LEU A 260 5.74 -27.67 -6.66
CA LEU A 260 6.51 -28.33 -5.62
C LEU A 260 5.67 -28.59 -4.39
N ARG A 261 6.03 -29.63 -3.64
CA ARG A 261 5.55 -29.84 -2.27
C ARG A 261 6.71 -29.65 -1.32
N ARG A 262 6.59 -28.67 -0.41
CA ARG A 262 7.64 -28.28 0.54
C ARG A 262 7.02 -28.04 1.90
N ASP A 263 7.55 -28.70 2.93
CA ASP A 263 7.12 -28.57 4.33
C ASP A 263 5.60 -28.62 4.52
N GLY A 264 4.93 -29.52 3.80
CA GLY A 264 3.47 -29.70 3.88
C GLY A 264 2.64 -28.64 3.15
N ALA A 265 3.26 -27.76 2.35
CA ALA A 265 2.61 -26.77 1.51
C ALA A 265 2.78 -27.09 0.01
N PHE A 266 1.85 -26.57 -0.78
CA PHE A 266 1.94 -26.55 -2.24
C PHE A 266 2.60 -25.25 -2.69
N VAL A 267 3.59 -25.35 -3.57
CA VAL A 267 4.35 -24.22 -4.07
C VAL A 267 4.26 -24.19 -5.59
N GLN A 268 3.94 -23.02 -6.13
CA GLN A 268 3.90 -22.76 -7.55
C GLN A 268 4.96 -21.72 -7.89
N VAL A 269 5.85 -22.03 -8.83
CA VAL A 269 6.83 -21.07 -9.37
C VAL A 269 6.51 -20.87 -10.84
N SER A 270 6.16 -19.64 -11.20
CA SER A 270 5.81 -19.27 -12.57
C SER A 270 6.65 -18.11 -13.07
N ARG A 271 6.88 -18.12 -14.37
CA ARG A 271 7.61 -17.07 -15.06
C ARG A 271 6.70 -15.88 -15.37
N GLY A 272 7.23 -14.68 -15.24
CA GLY A 272 6.72 -13.51 -15.95
C GLY A 272 7.28 -13.45 -17.36
N ASP A 273 7.09 -12.30 -18.01
CA ASP A 273 7.57 -12.07 -19.36
C ASP A 273 9.10 -12.06 -19.43
N ASP A 274 9.65 -12.55 -20.55
CA ASP A 274 11.08 -12.54 -20.87
C ASP A 274 12.03 -13.20 -19.84
N VAL A 275 11.50 -14.08 -18.99
CA VAL A 275 12.32 -14.88 -18.07
C VAL A 275 12.75 -16.19 -18.74
N PRO A 276 14.07 -16.47 -18.80
CA PRO A 276 14.58 -17.76 -19.27
C PRO A 276 14.11 -18.92 -18.38
N ASP A 277 13.71 -20.04 -18.98
CA ASP A 277 13.26 -21.23 -18.23
C ASP A 277 14.31 -21.72 -17.21
N VAL A 278 15.60 -21.58 -17.51
CA VAL A 278 16.70 -21.93 -16.60
C VAL A 278 16.67 -21.13 -15.29
N ASP A 279 16.27 -19.85 -15.33
CA ASP A 279 16.18 -19.03 -14.12
C ASP A 279 14.99 -19.46 -13.25
N VAL A 280 13.89 -19.89 -13.89
CA VAL A 280 12.67 -20.37 -13.21
C VAL A 280 12.92 -21.73 -12.58
N GLU A 281 13.62 -22.61 -13.29
CA GLU A 281 14.06 -23.91 -12.78
C GLU A 281 15.02 -23.74 -11.60
N ALA A 282 16.00 -22.84 -11.72
CA ALA A 282 16.90 -22.50 -10.61
C ALA A 282 16.11 -21.91 -9.42
N ALA A 283 15.12 -21.06 -9.66
CA ALA A 283 14.27 -20.52 -8.60
C ALA A 283 13.48 -21.61 -7.88
N ALA A 284 12.90 -22.56 -8.62
CA ALA A 284 12.19 -23.70 -8.06
C ALA A 284 13.11 -24.63 -7.24
N ALA A 285 14.33 -24.87 -7.72
CA ALA A 285 15.31 -25.73 -7.06
C ALA A 285 15.94 -25.11 -5.79
N THR A 286 16.02 -23.77 -5.72
CA THR A 286 16.74 -23.04 -4.66
C THR A 286 15.81 -22.36 -3.64
N LEU A 287 14.58 -22.84 -3.49
CA LEU A 287 13.64 -22.34 -2.49
C LEU A 287 14.16 -22.65 -1.08
N THR A 288 14.34 -21.60 -0.28
CA THR A 288 14.79 -21.70 1.11
C THR A 288 13.77 -21.06 2.05
N SER A 289 13.52 -21.70 3.20
CA SER A 289 12.66 -21.12 4.23
C SER A 289 13.39 -19.97 4.92
N VAL A 290 12.68 -18.86 5.11
CA VAL A 290 13.16 -17.69 5.84
C VAL A 290 12.28 -17.40 7.05
N SER A 291 12.78 -16.61 8.00
CA SER A 291 11.95 -16.14 9.12
C SER A 291 10.97 -15.04 8.67
N PRO A 292 9.85 -14.85 9.38
CA PRO A 292 8.91 -13.75 9.15
C PRO A 292 9.59 -12.38 9.05
N ARG A 293 10.47 -12.08 10.02
CA ARG A 293 11.28 -10.86 10.04
C ARG A 293 12.15 -10.71 8.78
N ARG A 294 12.84 -11.78 8.37
CA ARG A 294 13.71 -11.73 7.20
C ARG A 294 12.92 -11.47 5.91
N LEU A 295 11.74 -12.08 5.76
CA LEU A 295 10.88 -11.84 4.60
C LEU A 295 10.31 -10.40 4.60
N ALA A 296 9.94 -9.88 5.78
CA ALA A 296 9.52 -8.49 5.93
C ALA A 296 10.62 -7.52 5.46
N GLU A 297 11.86 -7.68 5.95
CA GLU A 297 13.02 -6.88 5.54
C GLU A 297 13.29 -6.94 4.02
N LEU A 298 13.15 -8.11 3.41
CA LEU A 298 13.37 -8.31 1.98
C LEU A 298 12.27 -7.65 1.12
N SER A 299 11.04 -7.60 1.62
CA SER A 299 9.87 -7.11 0.86
C SER A 299 9.71 -5.58 0.83
N VAL A 300 10.47 -4.87 1.65
CA VAL A 300 10.33 -3.41 1.88
C VAL A 300 11.39 -2.60 1.10
N ARG A 301 12.35 -3.27 0.45
CA ARG A 301 13.42 -2.64 -0.34
C ARG A 301 12.95 -2.14 -1.69
#